data_AF-K7K2E0-F1
#
_entry.id   AF-K7K2E0-F1
#
_cell.length_a   1.000
_cell.length_b   1.000
_cell.length_c   1.000
_cell.angle_alpha   90.00
_cell.angle_beta   90.00
_cell.angle_gamma   90.00
#
_symmetry.space_group_name_H-M   'P 1'
#
loop_
_entity.id
_entity.type
_entity.pdbx_description
1 polymer ?
#
loop_
_entity_poly.entity_id
_entity_poly.type
_entity_poly.pdbx_seq_one_letter_code
_entity_poly.pdbx_strand_id
1 'polypeptide(L)'
;MHQKKSEVQIGKESVGVSSDFNPQFQKHPYHRHQQFYPQIEIDISPSLPPQQHNTAPQRTTPPSLSKQKHIFKPQNAAFFSVTVAAKSAAFRMLRRVRRQRALLLLAIPLLYLYFLVSRSFLLDLLSAIAFSAALVFSLNLAFPLPFRSIRLKAAKNSASRPAAALPVFWTIGSRQKTEKRAAASGCWVQVFGNGDVYEGEFHRGKCSGSGVYYYSRSGRYEGDWVDGKYDGYGVETWARGSRYRGCYWQGLRHGFGVYRFYTGDVYAGEWSNGQSHGCGVHTCEDGSRYVGEFKWGVKHGHGHYHFRNGDTYAGEYFADKMHGFGIYRFANCHRYEGAWHEGRRQGLGMYTFRNGETQSGHWQNGVLDILSTQNTTSPVSPVGVYHSKVLNAVQEARQAAEKAYDMAKVDEGVNRAVAASNRAANAARVAAVKAVQKQNYHVNSESFSIPVV
;
A
#
# COMPACT_ATOMS: atom_id res chain seq x y z
N MET A 1 8.45 -17.28 5.08
CA MET A 1 9.12 -16.57 6.20
C MET A 1 8.82 -15.09 6.06
N HIS A 2 7.71 -14.61 6.62
CA HIS A 2 7.32 -13.20 6.52
C HIS A 2 7.67 -12.48 7.83
N GLN A 3 8.47 -11.42 7.73
CA GLN A 3 8.78 -10.53 8.84
C GLN A 3 7.53 -9.71 9.19
N LYS A 4 7.13 -9.81 10.46
CA LYS A 4 6.08 -9.02 11.11
C LYS A 4 6.43 -7.53 11.00
N LYS A 5 5.86 -6.79 10.03
CA LYS A 5 5.96 -5.32 10.01
C LYS A 5 4.85 -4.74 10.89
N SER A 6 5.26 -3.96 11.89
CA SER A 6 4.38 -3.30 12.86
C SER A 6 3.51 -2.22 12.22
N GLU A 7 2.25 -2.15 12.63
CA GLU A 7 1.13 -1.30 12.20
C GLU A 7 1.32 0.23 12.40
N VAL A 8 2.56 0.73 12.55
CA VAL A 8 2.86 2.01 13.22
C VAL A 8 2.93 3.25 12.28
N GLN A 9 2.58 3.17 11.00
CA GLN A 9 2.85 4.28 10.06
C GLN A 9 1.68 4.80 9.22
N ILE A 10 0.44 4.63 9.67
CA ILE A 10 -0.69 5.35 9.06
C ILE A 10 -1.34 6.22 10.14
N GLY A 11 -1.12 7.54 10.05
CA GLY A 11 -1.90 8.57 10.76
C GLY A 11 -1.81 8.59 12.28
N LYS A 12 -0.73 9.16 12.85
CA LYS A 12 -0.85 9.82 14.16
C LYS A 12 -1.32 11.26 13.89
N GLU A 13 -2.47 11.62 14.44
CA GLU A 13 -3.08 12.94 14.30
C GLU A 13 -2.11 14.05 14.70
N SER A 14 -1.95 15.06 13.84
CA SER A 14 -1.48 16.37 14.26
C SER A 14 -2.66 17.09 14.92
N VAL A 15 -2.56 17.35 16.23
CA VAL A 15 -3.46 18.25 16.93
C VAL A 15 -3.23 19.66 16.36
N GLY A 16 -3.95 19.98 15.28
CA GLY A 16 -3.98 21.32 14.71
C GLY A 16 -4.68 22.23 15.71
N VAL A 17 -3.93 23.19 16.23
CA VAL A 17 -4.40 24.24 17.14
C VAL A 17 -5.57 24.97 16.48
N SER A 18 -6.79 24.70 16.97
CA SER A 18 -7.94 25.58 16.76
C SER A 18 -7.55 26.95 17.32
N SER A 19 -7.41 27.95 16.45
CA SER A 19 -7.16 29.32 16.88
C SER A 19 -8.37 29.83 17.65
N ASP A 20 -8.20 29.96 18.96
CA ASP A 20 -9.14 30.63 19.85
C ASP A 20 -9.42 32.05 19.35
N PHE A 21 -10.64 32.29 18.87
CA PHE A 21 -11.22 33.62 18.90
C PHE A 21 -12.60 33.51 19.52
N ASN A 22 -12.70 34.02 20.75
CA ASN A 22 -13.88 34.02 21.60
C ASN A 22 -14.59 35.38 21.50
N PRO A 23 -15.66 35.53 20.69
CA PRO A 23 -16.59 36.61 20.92
C PRO A 23 -17.66 36.12 21.91
N GLN A 24 -17.67 36.72 23.09
CA GLN A 24 -18.88 36.75 23.92
C GLN A 24 -20.02 37.27 23.06
N PHE A 25 -21.11 36.51 22.86
CA PHE A 25 -22.47 37.07 22.81
C PHE A 25 -23.55 35.97 22.92
N GLN A 26 -24.33 36.14 23.98
CA GLN A 26 -25.71 35.76 24.30
C GLN A 26 -26.45 34.66 23.51
N LYS A 27 -26.95 33.72 24.32
CA LYS A 27 -27.92 32.65 24.02
C LYS A 27 -29.25 33.21 23.49
N HIS A 28 -29.77 32.66 22.39
CA HIS A 28 -31.22 32.54 22.13
C HIS A 28 -31.51 31.33 21.19
N PRO A 29 -32.73 30.76 21.22
CA PRO A 29 -32.94 29.31 21.10
C PRO A 29 -33.42 28.80 19.72
N TYR A 30 -33.13 27.51 19.49
CA TYR A 30 -33.85 26.50 18.70
C TYR A 30 -34.65 26.90 17.45
N HIS A 31 -34.21 26.37 16.29
CA HIS A 31 -35.12 25.72 15.32
C HIS A 31 -34.49 24.44 14.75
N ARG A 32 -35.16 23.33 15.02
CA ARG A 32 -34.79 21.95 14.64
C ARG A 32 -35.43 21.65 13.28
N HIS A 33 -34.66 21.66 12.21
CA HIS A 33 -35.11 21.14 10.91
C HIS A 33 -34.67 19.69 10.76
N GLN A 34 -35.64 18.78 10.85
CA GLN A 34 -35.50 17.37 10.45
C GLN A 34 -35.40 17.31 8.93
N GLN A 35 -34.27 16.82 8.41
CA GLN A 35 -34.14 16.45 7.01
C GLN A 35 -34.43 14.95 6.87
N PHE A 36 -35.57 14.66 6.25
CA PHE A 36 -35.98 13.32 5.80
C PHE A 36 -35.07 12.85 4.66
N TYR A 37 -34.46 11.68 4.81
CA TYR A 37 -33.89 10.91 3.70
C TYR A 37 -34.89 9.84 3.26
N PRO A 38 -35.30 9.78 1.98
CA PRO A 38 -36.29 8.82 1.50
C PRO A 38 -35.67 7.41 1.35
N GLN A 39 -36.37 6.40 1.87
CA GLN A 39 -36.06 4.99 1.65
C GLN A 39 -36.47 4.59 0.22
N ILE A 40 -35.53 3.99 -0.51
CA ILE A 40 -35.78 3.37 -1.81
C ILE A 40 -36.06 1.88 -1.53
N GLU A 41 -37.34 1.49 -1.63
CA GLU A 41 -37.77 0.08 -1.70
C GLU A 41 -37.42 -0.47 -3.09
N ILE A 42 -36.62 -1.53 -3.13
CA ILE A 42 -36.35 -2.30 -4.35
C ILE A 42 -36.97 -3.68 -4.14
N ASP A 43 -38.15 -3.87 -4.73
CA ASP A 43 -38.79 -5.16 -4.91
C ASP A 43 -37.93 -6.04 -5.83
N ILE A 44 -37.49 -7.19 -5.32
CA ILE A 44 -36.82 -8.24 -6.11
C ILE A 44 -37.66 -9.50 -5.97
N SER A 45 -38.62 -9.68 -6.88
CA SER A 45 -39.26 -10.96 -7.14
C SER A 45 -38.56 -11.69 -8.30
N PRO A 46 -38.44 -13.03 -8.27
CA PRO A 46 -37.42 -13.76 -9.03
C PRO A 46 -37.99 -14.50 -10.26
N SER A 47 -37.36 -14.32 -11.42
CA SER A 47 -37.68 -15.06 -12.65
C SER A 47 -36.65 -16.17 -12.91
N LEU A 48 -37.07 -17.43 -12.74
CA LEU A 48 -36.41 -18.64 -13.26
C LEU A 48 -36.58 -18.74 -14.79
N PRO A 49 -35.55 -19.19 -15.53
CA PRO A 49 -35.72 -19.82 -16.84
C PRO A 49 -35.55 -21.36 -16.76
N PRO A 50 -36.08 -22.10 -17.76
CA PRO A 50 -36.55 -23.46 -17.57
C PRO A 50 -35.56 -24.56 -17.98
N GLN A 51 -35.79 -25.73 -17.38
CA GLN A 51 -35.24 -27.04 -17.74
C GLN A 51 -35.74 -27.50 -19.11
N GLN A 52 -34.84 -28.04 -19.95
CA GLN A 52 -35.20 -29.06 -20.93
C GLN A 52 -34.17 -30.19 -20.99
N HIS A 53 -34.73 -31.37 -21.28
CA HIS A 53 -34.25 -32.71 -21.06
C HIS A 53 -33.14 -33.20 -22.01
N ASN A 54 -32.30 -34.04 -21.42
CA ASN A 54 -31.59 -35.20 -21.98
C ASN A 54 -32.01 -35.71 -23.37
N THR A 55 -31.03 -35.92 -24.24
CA THR A 55 -30.84 -37.22 -24.92
C THR A 55 -29.39 -37.39 -25.40
N ALA A 56 -28.83 -38.56 -25.09
CA ALA A 56 -27.63 -39.17 -25.66
C ALA A 56 -28.06 -40.53 -26.24
N PRO A 57 -27.19 -41.36 -26.84
CA PRO A 57 -25.99 -41.11 -27.67
C PRO A 57 -26.08 -41.87 -29.02
N GLN A 58 -25.24 -41.55 -30.02
CA GLN A 58 -24.77 -42.57 -30.98
C GLN A 58 -23.35 -42.32 -31.45
N ARG A 59 -22.64 -43.44 -31.60
CA ARG A 59 -21.23 -43.64 -31.92
C ARG A 59 -21.17 -44.19 -33.35
N THR A 60 -20.48 -43.52 -34.27
CA THR A 60 -19.97 -44.12 -35.51
C THR A 60 -18.68 -43.43 -35.96
N THR A 61 -17.67 -44.27 -36.21
CA THR A 61 -16.44 -44.06 -37.02
C THR A 61 -16.62 -44.81 -38.35
N PRO A 62 -15.76 -44.72 -39.40
CA PRO A 62 -14.69 -43.79 -39.81
C PRO A 62 -14.98 -43.24 -41.26
N PRO A 63 -14.04 -42.72 -42.11
CA PRO A 63 -12.87 -43.43 -42.66
C PRO A 63 -11.59 -42.59 -42.84
N SER A 64 -10.48 -43.30 -43.06
CA SER A 64 -9.21 -42.78 -43.56
C SER A 64 -9.26 -42.52 -45.07
N LEU A 65 -8.60 -41.47 -45.58
CA LEU A 65 -7.64 -41.58 -46.69
C LEU A 65 -6.85 -40.27 -46.95
N SER A 66 -5.53 -40.44 -47.04
CA SER A 66 -4.56 -39.80 -47.96
C SER A 66 -4.50 -38.26 -48.17
N LYS A 67 -3.40 -37.71 -47.62
CA LYS A 67 -2.34 -36.90 -48.30
C LYS A 67 -2.78 -35.89 -49.39
N GLN A 68 -2.73 -34.61 -49.03
CA GLN A 68 -2.39 -33.54 -49.99
C GLN A 68 -1.28 -32.66 -49.41
N LYS A 69 -0.13 -32.65 -50.10
CA LYS A 69 1.01 -31.76 -49.85
C LYS A 69 0.65 -30.38 -50.41
N HIS A 70 0.57 -29.37 -49.55
CA HIS A 70 0.72 -27.98 -49.99
C HIS A 70 1.98 -27.38 -49.37
N ILE A 71 2.88 -26.98 -50.27
CA ILE A 71 4.12 -26.25 -50.01
C ILE A 71 3.73 -24.81 -49.65
N PHE A 72 3.98 -24.37 -48.42
CA PHE A 72 3.95 -22.96 -48.04
C PHE A 72 5.37 -22.51 -47.68
N LYS A 73 5.87 -21.52 -48.43
CA LYS A 73 7.14 -20.82 -48.17
C LYS A 73 7.03 -19.93 -46.91
N PRO A 74 8.14 -19.73 -46.19
CA PRO A 74 8.12 -19.14 -44.85
C PRO A 74 8.12 -17.61 -44.88
N GLN A 75 7.14 -17.00 -44.20
CA GLN A 75 7.18 -15.60 -43.78
C GLN A 75 7.30 -15.58 -42.25
N ASN A 76 8.51 -15.54 -41.71
CA ASN A 76 8.76 -15.29 -40.27
C ASN A 76 10.19 -14.76 -40.05
N ALA A 77 10.51 -13.60 -40.63
CA ALA A 77 11.77 -12.88 -40.35
C ALA A 77 11.58 -11.64 -39.44
N ALA A 78 10.34 -11.24 -39.14
CA ALA A 78 10.08 -10.00 -38.40
C ALA A 78 10.21 -10.12 -36.87
N PHE A 79 10.15 -11.33 -36.29
CA PHE A 79 10.17 -11.49 -34.82
C PHE A 79 11.57 -11.52 -34.19
N PHE A 80 12.63 -11.78 -34.96
CA PHE A 80 13.99 -11.85 -34.41
C PHE A 80 14.64 -10.48 -34.17
N SER A 81 14.28 -9.44 -34.93
CA SER A 81 14.94 -8.12 -34.85
C SER A 81 14.58 -7.33 -33.57
N VAL A 82 13.35 -7.47 -33.07
CA VAL A 82 12.85 -6.71 -31.90
C VAL A 82 13.58 -7.08 -30.60
N THR A 83 14.01 -8.33 -30.45
CA THR A 83 14.66 -8.81 -29.22
C THR A 83 16.08 -8.27 -29.02
N VAL A 84 16.81 -8.01 -30.12
CA VAL A 84 18.19 -7.47 -30.06
C VAL A 84 18.17 -5.98 -29.69
N ALA A 85 17.23 -5.21 -30.26
CA ALA A 85 17.08 -3.79 -29.98
C ALA A 85 16.75 -3.53 -28.49
N ALA A 86 15.83 -4.30 -27.91
CA ALA A 86 15.44 -4.18 -26.50
C ALA A 86 16.60 -4.49 -25.52
N LYS A 87 17.38 -5.54 -25.81
CA LYS A 87 18.58 -5.87 -25.01
C LYS A 87 19.63 -4.75 -25.07
N SER A 88 19.82 -4.12 -26.23
CA SER A 88 20.77 -3.00 -26.37
C SER A 88 20.35 -1.75 -25.59
N ALA A 89 19.04 -1.49 -25.48
CA ALA A 89 18.49 -0.35 -24.73
C ALA A 89 18.66 -0.56 -23.21
N ALA A 90 18.36 -1.77 -22.72
CA ALA A 90 18.56 -2.14 -21.31
C ALA A 90 20.03 -1.99 -20.88
N PHE A 91 20.98 -2.40 -21.73
CA PHE A 91 22.41 -2.28 -21.42
C PHE A 91 22.89 -0.82 -21.38
N ARG A 92 22.32 0.05 -22.23
CA ARG A 92 22.60 1.50 -22.21
C ARG A 92 22.05 2.17 -20.96
N MET A 93 20.86 1.78 -20.49
CA MET A 93 20.29 2.26 -19.22
C MET A 93 21.14 1.84 -18.01
N LEU A 94 21.57 0.58 -17.96
CA LEU A 94 22.47 0.09 -16.91
C LEU A 94 23.80 0.84 -16.87
N ARG A 95 24.40 1.16 -18.04
CA ARG A 95 25.61 1.99 -18.11
C ARG A 95 25.38 3.43 -17.63
N ARG A 96 24.23 4.04 -17.94
CA ARG A 96 23.88 5.39 -17.44
C ARG A 96 23.73 5.40 -15.92
N VAL A 97 23.01 4.43 -15.36
CA VAL A 97 22.84 4.29 -13.91
C VAL A 97 24.21 4.07 -13.23
N ARG A 98 25.10 3.25 -13.82
CA ARG A 98 26.43 3.01 -13.26
C ARG A 98 27.34 4.26 -13.32
N ARG A 99 27.23 5.08 -14.38
CA ARG A 99 27.95 6.37 -14.48
C ARG A 99 27.43 7.40 -13.48
N GLN A 100 26.11 7.53 -13.32
CA GLN A 100 25.52 8.44 -12.32
C GLN A 100 25.88 8.03 -10.89
N ARG A 101 25.98 6.72 -10.60
CA ARG A 101 26.46 6.20 -9.31
C ARG A 101 27.92 6.57 -9.01
N ALA A 102 28.81 6.53 -10.01
CA ALA A 102 30.21 6.92 -9.83
C ALA A 102 30.34 8.43 -9.51
N LEU A 103 29.54 9.28 -10.16
CA LEU A 103 29.47 10.71 -9.86
C LEU A 103 28.98 10.99 -8.43
N LEU A 104 27.96 10.26 -7.97
CA LEU A 104 27.44 10.41 -6.61
C LEU A 104 28.49 10.04 -5.55
N LEU A 105 29.27 8.98 -5.78
CA LEU A 105 30.36 8.56 -4.88
C LEU A 105 31.53 9.56 -4.86
N LEU A 106 31.79 10.25 -5.97
CA LEU A 106 32.84 11.26 -6.07
C LEU A 106 32.46 12.58 -5.36
N ALA A 107 31.16 12.84 -5.19
CA ALA A 107 30.67 14.03 -4.48
C ALA A 107 30.82 13.94 -2.95
N ILE A 108 30.85 12.74 -2.38
CA ILE A 108 30.86 12.54 -0.92
C ILE A 108 32.17 13.05 -0.27
N PRO A 109 33.38 12.79 -0.82
CA PRO A 109 34.62 13.39 -0.31
C PRO A 109 34.67 14.91 -0.45
N LEU A 110 34.08 15.47 -1.52
CA LEU A 110 34.02 16.92 -1.72
C LEU A 110 33.16 17.59 -0.65
N LEU A 111 32.03 16.96 -0.29
CA LEU A 111 31.16 17.43 0.78
C LEU A 111 31.87 17.35 2.14
N TYR A 112 32.60 16.27 2.41
CA TYR A 112 33.39 16.14 3.64
C TYR A 112 34.49 17.20 3.75
N LEU A 113 35.22 17.49 2.67
CA LEU A 113 36.24 18.55 2.64
C LEU A 113 35.64 19.95 2.86
N TYR A 114 34.44 20.21 2.32
CA TYR A 114 33.73 21.47 2.57
C TYR A 114 33.35 21.63 4.05
N PHE A 115 32.89 20.54 4.69
CA PHE A 115 32.55 20.58 6.12
C PHE A 115 33.78 20.70 7.02
N LEU A 116 34.92 20.09 6.68
CA LEU A 116 36.17 20.18 7.46
C LEU A 116 36.72 21.62 7.56
N VAL A 117 36.42 22.50 6.59
CA VAL A 117 36.79 23.92 6.64
C VAL A 117 35.93 24.69 7.66
N SER A 118 34.74 24.17 8.00
CA SER A 118 33.78 24.81 8.90
C SER A 118 34.05 24.36 10.34
N ARG A 119 34.87 25.12 11.08
CA ARG A 119 35.28 24.86 12.49
C ARG A 119 34.12 24.74 13.49
N SER A 120 33.38 23.64 13.48
CA SER A 120 32.34 23.36 14.47
C SER A 120 32.33 21.87 14.78
N PHE A 121 32.98 21.50 15.88
CA PHE A 121 33.15 20.13 16.35
C PHE A 121 31.85 19.30 16.38
N LEU A 122 30.71 19.93 16.71
CA LEU A 122 29.39 19.27 16.69
C LEU A 122 28.92 18.94 15.27
N LEU A 123 29.18 19.83 14.31
CA LEU A 123 28.88 19.58 12.89
C LEU A 123 29.81 18.53 12.30
N ASP A 124 31.08 18.53 12.72
CA ASP A 124 32.05 17.49 12.34
C ASP A 124 31.58 16.10 12.82
N LEU A 125 31.13 15.99 14.07
CA LEU A 125 30.58 14.74 14.61
C LEU A 125 29.33 14.28 13.85
N LEU A 126 28.37 15.18 13.59
CA LEU A 126 27.17 14.85 12.83
C LEU A 126 27.52 14.40 11.40
N SER A 127 28.47 15.08 10.76
CA SER A 127 28.93 14.73 9.41
C SER A 127 29.64 13.38 9.38
N ALA A 128 30.44 13.06 10.40
CA ALA A 128 31.11 11.76 10.54
C ALA A 128 30.11 10.62 10.74
N ILE A 129 29.05 10.84 11.54
CA ILE A 129 27.95 9.88 11.72
C ILE A 129 27.19 9.68 10.40
N ALA A 130 26.84 10.77 9.71
CA ALA A 130 26.15 10.72 8.42
C ALA A 130 26.98 10.01 7.34
N PHE A 131 28.28 10.29 7.27
CA PHE A 131 29.21 9.62 6.36
C PHE A 131 29.33 8.13 6.67
N SER A 132 29.43 7.77 7.95
CA SER A 132 29.48 6.36 8.39
C SER A 132 28.20 5.61 8.03
N ALA A 133 27.03 6.23 8.22
CA ALA A 133 25.74 5.65 7.85
C ALA A 133 25.62 5.46 6.32
N ALA A 134 26.06 6.46 5.53
CA ALA A 134 26.08 6.37 4.08
C ALA A 134 27.06 5.29 3.58
N LEU A 135 28.24 5.16 4.19
CA LEU A 135 29.22 4.12 3.87
C LEU A 135 28.66 2.72 4.14
N VAL A 136 28.04 2.50 5.32
CA VAL A 136 27.43 1.21 5.67
C VAL A 136 26.27 0.88 4.72
N PHE A 137 25.42 1.85 4.40
CA PHE A 137 24.34 1.66 3.42
C PHE A 137 24.90 1.29 2.03
N SER A 138 25.98 1.95 1.62
CA SER A 138 26.67 1.69 0.35
C SER A 138 27.31 0.30 0.30
N LEU A 139 28.01 -0.10 1.37
CA LEU A 139 28.64 -1.42 1.48
C LEU A 139 27.61 -2.55 1.50
N ASN A 140 26.49 -2.37 2.22
CA ASN A 140 25.37 -3.32 2.20
C ASN A 140 24.74 -3.47 0.81
N LEU A 141 24.82 -2.44 -0.04
CA LEU A 141 24.34 -2.50 -1.42
C LEU A 141 25.39 -3.08 -2.40
N ALA A 142 26.68 -2.84 -2.16
CA ALA A 142 27.77 -3.24 -3.05
C ALA A 142 28.24 -4.68 -2.81
N PHE A 143 28.18 -5.16 -1.58
CA PHE A 143 28.55 -6.52 -1.20
C PHE A 143 27.38 -7.13 -0.41
N PRO A 144 26.54 -7.99 -1.03
CA PRO A 144 25.69 -8.86 -0.25
C PRO A 144 26.62 -9.82 0.50
N LEU A 145 27.04 -9.45 1.70
CA LEU A 145 27.90 -10.24 2.56
C LEU A 145 27.18 -11.57 2.79
N PRO A 146 27.71 -12.70 2.29
CA PRO A 146 27.22 -14.00 2.72
C PRO A 146 27.73 -14.14 4.15
N PHE A 147 26.84 -13.98 5.13
CA PHE A 147 27.11 -14.41 6.50
C PHE A 147 27.37 -15.92 6.47
N ARG A 148 28.63 -16.27 6.21
CA ARG A 148 29.19 -17.61 6.26
C ARG A 148 29.31 -17.92 7.74
N SER A 149 28.33 -18.65 8.25
CA SER A 149 28.27 -19.11 9.63
C SER A 149 29.59 -19.79 9.99
N ILE A 150 30.26 -19.20 10.98
CA ILE A 150 31.44 -19.72 11.63
C ILE A 150 31.07 -21.09 12.21
N ARG A 151 31.44 -22.18 11.53
CA ARG A 151 31.38 -23.52 12.12
C ARG A 151 32.49 -23.62 13.15
N LEU A 152 32.13 -23.40 14.42
CA LEU A 152 32.95 -23.82 15.55
C LEU A 152 33.21 -25.33 15.40
N LYS A 153 34.45 -25.69 15.07
CA LYS A 153 34.95 -27.04 15.16
C LYS A 153 35.27 -27.30 16.63
N ALA A 154 34.30 -27.77 17.40
CA ALA A 154 34.61 -28.39 18.69
C ALA A 154 35.23 -29.77 18.43
N ALA A 155 36.39 -29.94 19.03
CA ALA A 155 37.34 -31.00 18.75
C ALA A 155 36.83 -32.39 19.16
N LYS A 156 37.37 -33.36 18.42
CA LYS A 156 37.29 -34.80 18.63
C LYS A 156 37.76 -35.15 20.04
N ASN A 157 36.87 -35.67 20.88
CA ASN A 157 37.27 -36.62 21.91
C ASN A 157 37.07 -38.01 21.35
N SER A 158 38.15 -38.54 20.78
CA SER A 158 38.33 -39.95 20.47
C SER A 158 38.59 -40.70 21.76
N ALA A 159 37.54 -41.27 22.37
CA ALA A 159 37.68 -42.34 23.34
C ALA A 159 37.20 -43.63 22.68
N SER A 160 38.17 -44.40 22.21
CA SER A 160 38.06 -45.75 21.71
C SER A 160 37.67 -46.74 22.82
N ARG A 161 36.58 -47.49 22.67
CA ARG A 161 36.41 -48.91 23.06
C ARG A 161 34.99 -49.43 22.73
N PRO A 162 34.79 -50.75 22.61
CA PRO A 162 34.58 -51.36 21.30
C PRO A 162 33.12 -51.70 20.99
N ALA A 163 32.91 -51.95 19.71
CA ALA A 163 31.67 -52.37 19.08
C ALA A 163 31.01 -53.57 19.77
N ALA A 164 29.91 -53.31 20.48
CA ALA A 164 28.86 -54.30 20.67
C ALA A 164 28.00 -54.30 19.40
N ALA A 165 27.93 -55.46 18.73
CA ALA A 165 27.10 -55.67 17.56
C ALA A 165 25.63 -55.39 17.92
N LEU A 166 25.08 -54.28 17.41
CA LEU A 166 23.64 -54.06 17.45
C LEU A 166 22.99 -55.04 16.46
N PRO A 167 21.94 -55.77 16.87
CA PRO A 167 21.27 -56.72 15.99
C PRO A 167 20.60 -55.97 14.84
N VAL A 168 20.66 -56.60 13.66
CA VAL A 168 20.10 -56.11 12.39
C VAL A 168 18.61 -55.83 12.58
N PHE A 169 18.28 -54.55 12.77
CA PHE A 169 16.90 -54.10 12.83
C PHE A 169 16.42 -53.83 11.41
N TRP A 170 15.63 -54.76 10.85
CA TRP A 170 14.92 -54.57 9.60
C TRP A 170 13.76 -53.61 9.82
N THR A 171 13.94 -52.30 9.61
CA THR A 171 12.80 -51.41 9.45
C THR A 171 12.34 -51.48 7.99
N ILE A 172 11.33 -52.31 7.72
CA ILE A 172 10.56 -52.24 6.48
C ILE A 172 9.82 -50.90 6.49
N GLY A 173 10.31 -49.94 5.71
CA GLY A 173 9.49 -48.85 5.22
C GLY A 173 9.54 -47.52 5.97
N SER A 174 10.68 -47.05 6.47
CA SER A 174 10.87 -45.60 6.57
C SER A 174 11.17 -45.02 5.17
N ARG A 175 10.16 -45.04 4.29
CA ARG A 175 10.25 -44.26 3.05
C ARG A 175 10.55 -42.82 3.45
N GLN A 176 11.65 -42.28 2.95
CA GLN A 176 11.99 -40.87 3.02
C GLN A 176 10.84 -40.05 2.42
N LYS A 177 9.83 -39.73 3.25
CA LYS A 177 8.61 -38.99 2.91
C LYS A 177 8.94 -37.53 2.52
N THR A 178 10.22 -37.15 2.63
CA THR A 178 10.75 -35.82 2.36
C THR A 178 10.97 -35.56 0.87
N GLU A 179 11.41 -36.54 0.06
CA GLU A 179 11.75 -36.29 -1.35
C GLU A 179 10.53 -36.27 -2.28
N LYS A 180 9.52 -37.13 -2.04
CA LYS A 180 8.30 -37.16 -2.89
C LYS A 180 7.44 -35.89 -2.80
N ARG A 181 7.53 -35.10 -1.71
CA ARG A 181 6.75 -33.86 -1.55
C ARG A 181 7.26 -32.71 -2.41
N ALA A 182 8.54 -32.70 -2.79
CA ALA A 182 9.15 -31.59 -3.53
C ALA A 182 8.58 -31.39 -4.95
N ALA A 183 7.99 -32.43 -5.56
CA ALA A 183 7.43 -32.40 -6.92
C ALA A 183 5.90 -32.29 -6.97
N ALA A 184 5.20 -32.32 -5.84
CA ALA A 184 3.74 -32.45 -5.83
C ALA A 184 3.05 -31.09 -6.03
N SER A 185 2.39 -30.92 -7.18
CA SER A 185 1.35 -29.90 -7.32
C SER A 185 0.02 -30.45 -6.77
N GLY A 186 -0.79 -29.61 -6.11
CA GLY A 186 -2.09 -29.99 -5.58
C GLY A 186 -2.47 -29.27 -4.28
N CYS A 187 -3.65 -29.56 -3.72
CA CYS A 187 -4.11 -28.96 -2.47
C CYS A 187 -3.61 -29.74 -1.24
N TRP A 188 -2.99 -29.06 -0.27
CA TRP A 188 -2.47 -29.66 0.96
C TRP A 188 -2.54 -28.70 2.14
N VAL A 189 -2.44 -29.25 3.33
CA VAL A 189 -2.24 -28.49 4.56
C VAL A 189 -0.78 -28.57 4.96
N GLN A 190 -0.17 -27.42 5.25
CA GLN A 190 1.19 -27.31 5.77
C GLN A 190 1.18 -26.56 7.09
N VAL A 191 1.60 -27.25 8.15
CA VAL A 191 1.87 -26.65 9.46
C VAL A 191 3.33 -26.23 9.52
N PHE A 192 3.59 -24.97 9.85
CA PHE A 192 4.94 -24.42 9.99
C PHE A 192 5.42 -24.53 11.44
N GLY A 193 6.74 -24.56 11.64
CA GLY A 193 7.34 -24.70 12.98
C GLY A 193 7.04 -23.55 13.96
N ASN A 194 6.56 -22.40 13.47
CA ASN A 194 6.09 -21.29 14.29
C ASN A 194 4.60 -21.41 14.69
N GLY A 195 3.92 -22.48 14.30
CA GLY A 195 2.50 -22.71 14.55
C GLY A 195 1.56 -22.09 13.52
N ASP A 196 2.08 -21.42 12.49
CA ASP A 196 1.25 -20.96 11.38
C ASP A 196 0.81 -22.15 10.54
N VAL A 197 -0.36 -22.03 9.90
CA VAL A 197 -0.93 -23.09 9.07
C VAL A 197 -1.30 -22.52 7.70
N TYR A 198 -0.89 -23.19 6.63
CA TYR A 198 -1.35 -22.90 5.29
C TYR A 198 -2.24 -24.03 4.79
N GLU A 199 -3.41 -23.67 4.26
CA GLU A 199 -4.37 -24.59 3.66
C GLU A 199 -4.68 -24.09 2.25
N GLY A 200 -4.21 -24.81 1.23
CA GLY A 200 -4.41 -24.35 -0.14
C GLY A 200 -3.61 -25.11 -1.17
N GLU A 201 -3.47 -24.49 -2.32
CA GLU A 201 -2.79 -25.02 -3.48
C GLU A 201 -1.27 -24.92 -3.38
N PHE A 202 -0.59 -25.93 -3.90
CA PHE A 202 0.85 -25.99 -4.01
C PHE A 202 1.25 -26.24 -5.46
N HIS A 203 2.35 -25.63 -5.86
CA HIS A 203 3.05 -25.91 -7.10
C HIS A 203 4.55 -26.03 -6.82
N ARG A 204 5.16 -27.17 -7.20
CA ARG A 204 6.59 -27.47 -6.98
C ARG A 204 7.03 -27.26 -5.52
N GLY A 205 6.21 -27.71 -4.58
CA GLY A 205 6.50 -27.62 -3.14
C GLY A 205 6.37 -26.22 -2.52
N LYS A 206 5.86 -25.23 -3.26
CA LYS A 206 5.58 -23.89 -2.74
C LYS A 206 4.09 -23.57 -2.78
N CYS A 207 3.61 -22.77 -1.83
CA CYS A 207 2.26 -22.22 -1.86
C CYS A 207 2.05 -21.44 -3.16
N SER A 208 0.96 -21.70 -3.87
CA SER A 208 0.63 -21.06 -5.15
C SER A 208 -0.88 -21.08 -5.38
N GLY A 209 -1.42 -20.25 -6.26
CA GLY A 209 -2.84 -20.25 -6.58
C GLY A 209 -3.67 -19.76 -5.39
N SER A 210 -4.72 -20.48 -5.01
CA SER A 210 -5.63 -20.08 -3.92
C SER A 210 -5.30 -20.75 -2.59
N GLY A 211 -5.28 -19.99 -1.49
CA GLY A 211 -5.11 -20.58 -0.17
C GLY A 211 -5.31 -19.64 1.02
N VAL A 212 -5.57 -20.24 2.18
CA VAL A 212 -5.74 -19.57 3.47
C VAL A 212 -4.50 -19.79 4.32
N TYR A 213 -3.97 -18.71 4.87
CA TYR A 213 -2.86 -18.74 5.83
C TYR A 213 -3.32 -18.23 7.18
N TYR A 214 -3.24 -19.09 8.18
CA TYR A 214 -3.56 -18.80 9.56
C TYR A 214 -2.29 -18.38 10.28
N TYR A 215 -2.23 -17.12 10.72
CA TYR A 215 -1.17 -16.64 11.58
C TYR A 215 -1.45 -17.11 13.01
N SER A 216 -0.49 -17.80 13.61
CA SER A 216 -0.56 -18.24 14.99
C SER A 216 -0.91 -17.04 15.89
N ARG A 217 -2.10 -17.12 16.51
CA ARG A 217 -2.67 -16.11 17.42
C ARG A 217 -2.93 -14.72 16.83
N SER A 218 -2.74 -14.48 15.52
CA SER A 218 -2.65 -13.11 14.99
C SER A 218 -3.50 -12.81 13.75
N GLY A 219 -4.32 -13.78 13.30
CA GLY A 219 -5.32 -13.56 12.27
C GLY A 219 -5.17 -14.53 11.10
N ARG A 220 -5.59 -14.11 9.91
CA ARG A 220 -5.44 -14.91 8.70
C ARG A 220 -5.42 -14.09 7.41
N TYR A 221 -4.79 -14.64 6.39
CA TYR A 221 -4.84 -14.19 5.01
C TYR A 221 -5.63 -15.18 4.16
N GLU A 222 -6.51 -14.68 3.29
CA GLU A 222 -7.32 -15.47 2.36
C GLU A 222 -7.17 -14.86 0.96
N GLY A 223 -6.50 -15.53 0.04
CA GLY A 223 -6.34 -14.98 -1.32
C GLY A 223 -5.36 -15.73 -2.20
N ASP A 224 -4.80 -14.96 -3.14
CA ASP A 224 -3.91 -15.44 -4.19
C ASP A 224 -2.46 -15.57 -3.71
N TRP A 225 -1.75 -16.54 -4.28
CA TRP A 225 -0.38 -16.91 -3.96
C TRP A 225 0.43 -17.16 -5.21
N VAL A 226 1.67 -16.65 -5.23
CA VAL A 226 2.67 -16.99 -6.24
C VAL A 226 3.99 -17.25 -5.54
N ASP A 227 4.60 -18.41 -5.80
CA ASP A 227 5.93 -18.78 -5.31
C ASP A 227 6.13 -18.58 -3.78
N GLY A 228 5.10 -18.86 -2.99
CA GLY A 228 5.14 -18.76 -1.52
C GLY A 228 4.89 -17.36 -0.96
N LYS A 229 4.41 -16.41 -1.77
CA LYS A 229 4.08 -15.04 -1.34
C LYS A 229 2.67 -14.66 -1.76
N TYR A 230 2.06 -13.73 -1.03
CA TYR A 230 0.83 -13.04 -1.44
C TYR A 230 1.09 -12.27 -2.73
N ASP A 231 0.40 -12.61 -3.82
CA ASP A 231 0.57 -11.95 -5.11
C ASP A 231 -0.73 -12.12 -5.91
N GLY A 232 -1.43 -11.02 -6.18
CA GLY A 232 -2.81 -11.01 -6.67
C GLY A 232 -3.77 -10.31 -5.71
N TYR A 233 -4.98 -10.82 -5.53
CA TYR A 233 -5.98 -10.24 -4.62
C TYR A 233 -6.15 -11.08 -3.35
N GLY A 234 -6.46 -10.41 -2.25
CA GLY A 234 -6.67 -11.11 -1.00
C GLY A 234 -7.28 -10.28 0.10
N VAL A 235 -7.69 -10.98 1.15
CA VAL A 235 -8.24 -10.41 2.37
C VAL A 235 -7.35 -10.83 3.53
N GLU A 236 -6.73 -9.85 4.17
CA GLU A 236 -5.97 -10.07 5.41
C GLU A 236 -6.79 -9.54 6.58
N THR A 237 -6.95 -10.36 7.61
CA THR A 237 -7.62 -9.99 8.87
C THR A 237 -6.62 -10.18 9.99
N TRP A 238 -6.35 -9.14 10.76
CA TRP A 238 -5.46 -9.19 11.90
C TRP A 238 -6.24 -9.39 13.21
N ALA A 239 -5.51 -9.73 14.27
CA ALA A 239 -6.05 -9.67 15.63
C ALA A 239 -6.62 -8.27 15.93
N ARG A 240 -7.61 -8.21 16.83
CA ARG A 240 -8.38 -6.98 17.17
C ARG A 240 -9.29 -6.43 16.06
N GLY A 241 -9.33 -7.03 14.88
CA GLY A 241 -10.35 -6.75 13.88
C GLY A 241 -9.93 -5.80 12.74
N SER A 242 -8.68 -5.32 12.70
CA SER A 242 -8.13 -4.67 11.51
C SER A 242 -8.28 -5.60 10.30
N ARG A 243 -8.65 -5.06 9.15
CA ARG A 243 -8.87 -5.85 7.93
C ARG A 243 -8.51 -5.09 6.69
N TYR A 244 -7.76 -5.74 5.81
CA TYR A 244 -7.44 -5.25 4.47
C TYR A 244 -8.11 -6.10 3.41
N ARG A 245 -8.62 -5.45 2.36
CA ARG A 245 -9.13 -6.10 1.14
C ARG A 245 -8.54 -5.36 -0.05
N GLY A 246 -7.69 -6.02 -0.83
CA GLY A 246 -7.09 -5.38 -1.99
C GLY A 246 -6.03 -6.24 -2.67
N CYS A 247 -5.22 -5.56 -3.46
CA CYS A 247 -4.16 -6.18 -4.24
C CYS A 247 -2.85 -6.29 -3.44
N TYR A 248 -2.10 -7.35 -3.73
CA TYR A 248 -0.79 -7.67 -3.20
C TYR A 248 0.18 -7.90 -4.35
N TRP A 249 1.42 -7.48 -4.15
CA TRP A 249 2.52 -7.77 -5.04
C TRP A 249 3.73 -8.18 -4.21
N GLN A 250 4.27 -9.38 -4.46
CA GLN A 250 5.45 -9.90 -3.76
C GLN A 250 5.35 -9.83 -2.21
N GLY A 251 4.15 -10.05 -1.67
CA GLY A 251 3.87 -10.07 -0.23
C GLY A 251 3.59 -8.70 0.39
N LEU A 252 3.49 -7.63 -0.40
CA LEU A 252 3.18 -6.27 0.08
C LEU A 252 1.88 -5.76 -0.54
N ARG A 253 1.10 -5.00 0.23
CA ARG A 253 -0.09 -4.31 -0.30
C ARG A 253 0.31 -3.39 -1.46
N HIS A 254 -0.44 -3.46 -2.54
CA HIS A 254 -0.17 -2.76 -3.78
C HIS A 254 -1.47 -2.45 -4.53
N GLY A 255 -1.44 -1.60 -5.55
CA GLY A 255 -2.62 -1.27 -6.35
C GLY A 255 -3.74 -0.67 -5.50
N PHE A 256 -5.00 -1.04 -5.75
CA PHE A 256 -6.14 -0.53 -4.98
C PHE A 256 -6.51 -1.47 -3.82
N GLY A 257 -6.99 -0.88 -2.72
CA GLY A 257 -7.53 -1.64 -1.60
C GLY A 257 -8.10 -0.77 -0.49
N VAL A 258 -8.82 -1.43 0.42
CA VAL A 258 -9.41 -0.83 1.63
C VAL A 258 -8.78 -1.45 2.86
N TYR A 259 -8.26 -0.61 3.75
CA TYR A 259 -7.86 -0.98 5.10
C TYR A 259 -8.82 -0.37 6.10
N ARG A 260 -9.46 -1.20 6.90
CA ARG A 260 -10.24 -0.79 8.06
C ARG A 260 -9.42 -1.05 9.31
N PHE A 261 -9.11 0.00 10.04
CA PHE A 261 -8.39 -0.07 11.31
C PHE A 261 -9.32 -0.59 12.41
N TYR A 262 -8.75 -1.26 13.41
CA TYR A 262 -9.50 -1.67 14.59
C TYR A 262 -10.02 -0.47 15.41
N THR A 263 -9.44 0.72 15.22
CA THR A 263 -9.89 1.99 15.80
C THR A 263 -11.18 2.50 15.18
N GLY A 264 -11.60 1.99 14.02
CA GLY A 264 -12.78 2.48 13.30
C GLY A 264 -12.43 3.28 12.05
N ASP A 265 -11.20 3.82 11.96
CA ASP A 265 -10.73 4.55 10.78
C ASP A 265 -10.70 3.64 9.54
N VAL A 266 -10.83 4.24 8.37
CA VAL A 266 -10.81 3.55 7.08
C VAL A 266 -9.96 4.32 6.09
N TYR A 267 -8.99 3.64 5.48
CA TYR A 267 -8.33 4.11 4.27
C TYR A 267 -8.80 3.30 3.06
N ALA A 268 -9.22 3.99 2.01
CA ALA A 268 -9.64 3.40 0.75
C ALA A 268 -8.93 4.11 -0.40
N GLY A 269 -8.07 3.40 -1.14
CA GLY A 269 -7.35 4.02 -2.25
C GLY A 269 -6.20 3.19 -2.77
N GLU A 270 -5.22 3.89 -3.32
CA GLU A 270 -4.01 3.31 -3.87
C GLU A 270 -2.98 2.95 -2.79
N TRP A 271 -2.19 1.92 -3.08
CA TRP A 271 -1.18 1.33 -2.23
C TRP A 271 0.09 1.06 -3.04
N SER A 272 1.24 1.35 -2.45
CA SER A 272 2.53 1.04 -3.04
C SER A 272 3.50 0.58 -1.96
N ASN A 273 4.12 -0.59 -2.18
CA ASN A 273 5.09 -1.18 -1.28
C ASN A 273 4.62 -1.26 0.19
N GLY A 274 3.32 -1.53 0.41
CA GLY A 274 2.73 -1.69 1.74
C GLY A 274 2.17 -0.41 2.37
N GLN A 275 2.37 0.77 1.76
CA GLN A 275 1.94 2.07 2.27
C GLN A 275 0.86 2.70 1.40
N SER A 276 0.01 3.56 1.98
CA SER A 276 -0.87 4.42 1.19
C SER A 276 -0.06 5.34 0.27
N HIS A 277 -0.54 5.47 -0.95
CA HIS A 277 0.11 6.20 -2.03
C HIS A 277 -0.95 6.66 -3.04
N GLY A 278 -0.63 7.56 -3.96
CA GLY A 278 -1.55 7.96 -5.04
C GLY A 278 -2.81 8.60 -4.48
N CYS A 279 -3.96 8.40 -5.13
CA CYS A 279 -5.22 8.97 -4.67
C CYS A 279 -5.94 8.05 -3.67
N GLY A 280 -6.50 8.65 -2.63
CA GLY A 280 -7.16 7.91 -1.56
C GLY A 280 -8.21 8.72 -0.78
N VAL A 281 -9.00 8.00 0.00
CA VAL A 281 -9.94 8.52 0.98
C VAL A 281 -9.54 7.99 2.35
N HIS A 282 -9.36 8.88 3.31
CA HIS A 282 -9.19 8.53 4.71
C HIS A 282 -10.37 9.07 5.52
N THR A 283 -11.16 8.17 6.09
CA THR A 283 -12.30 8.49 6.94
C THR A 283 -11.95 8.11 8.38
N CYS A 284 -11.95 9.09 9.26
CA CYS A 284 -11.72 8.90 10.68
C CYS A 284 -13.00 8.40 11.38
N GLU A 285 -12.86 7.74 12.53
CA GLU A 285 -13.97 7.30 13.37
C GLU A 285 -14.91 8.46 13.78
N ASP A 286 -14.37 9.65 13.98
CA ASP A 286 -15.12 10.86 14.37
C ASP A 286 -15.94 11.49 13.23
N GLY A 287 -15.90 10.92 12.02
CA GLY A 287 -16.57 11.44 10.83
C GLY A 287 -15.75 12.46 10.04
N SER A 288 -14.56 12.84 10.50
CA SER A 288 -13.63 13.61 9.69
C SER A 288 -13.20 12.81 8.46
N ARG A 289 -13.02 13.48 7.32
CA ARG A 289 -12.72 12.80 6.05
C ARG A 289 -11.76 13.59 5.19
N TYR A 290 -10.69 12.94 4.75
CA TYR A 290 -9.76 13.46 3.74
C TYR A 290 -9.96 12.72 2.42
N VAL A 291 -9.89 13.46 1.32
CA VAL A 291 -9.80 12.92 -0.05
C VAL A 291 -8.70 13.66 -0.78
N GLY A 292 -7.75 12.93 -1.35
CA GLY A 292 -6.65 13.56 -2.09
C GLY A 292 -5.48 12.62 -2.27
N GLU A 293 -4.31 13.20 -2.49
CA GLU A 293 -3.08 12.46 -2.72
C GLU A 293 -2.41 12.01 -1.41
N PHE A 294 -1.78 10.85 -1.49
CA PHE A 294 -0.95 10.26 -0.45
C PHE A 294 0.42 9.92 -1.02
N LYS A 295 1.43 10.06 -0.18
CA LYS A 295 2.79 9.68 -0.54
C LYS A 295 3.49 9.06 0.67
N TRP A 296 3.73 7.76 0.61
CA TRP A 296 4.45 7.02 1.67
C TRP A 296 3.74 7.06 3.04
N GLY A 297 2.42 6.95 3.05
CA GLY A 297 1.66 6.91 4.32
C GLY A 297 1.05 8.23 4.75
N VAL A 298 1.44 9.35 4.13
CA VAL A 298 1.04 10.72 4.58
C VAL A 298 0.28 11.47 3.49
N LYS A 299 -0.60 12.39 3.89
CA LYS A 299 -1.30 13.31 2.99
C LYS A 299 -0.28 14.20 2.28
N HIS A 300 -0.45 14.39 0.98
CA HIS A 300 0.48 15.12 0.13
C HIS A 300 -0.27 15.74 -1.05
N GLY A 301 0.41 16.54 -1.88
CA GLY A 301 -0.16 17.04 -3.13
C GLY A 301 -1.44 17.83 -2.92
N HIS A 302 -2.46 17.61 -3.73
CA HIS A 302 -3.77 18.26 -3.57
C HIS A 302 -4.75 17.36 -2.81
N GLY A 303 -5.61 17.97 -2.01
CA GLY A 303 -6.69 17.25 -1.35
C GLY A 303 -7.62 18.17 -0.58
N HIS A 304 -8.77 17.63 -0.22
CA HIS A 304 -9.74 18.32 0.63
C HIS A 304 -10.04 17.52 1.88
N TYR A 305 -10.22 18.24 2.99
CA TYR A 305 -10.51 17.70 4.31
C TYR A 305 -11.82 18.29 4.80
N HIS A 306 -12.71 17.43 5.27
CA HIS A 306 -13.90 17.77 6.02
C HIS A 306 -13.64 17.44 7.49
N PHE A 307 -13.62 18.46 8.34
CA PHE A 307 -13.37 18.32 9.76
C PHE A 307 -14.67 17.97 10.50
N ARG A 308 -14.57 17.26 11.63
CA ARG A 308 -15.72 16.92 12.48
C ARG A 308 -16.57 18.12 12.92
N ASN A 309 -15.97 19.30 13.02
CA ASN A 309 -16.65 20.54 13.43
C ASN A 309 -17.41 21.22 12.28
N GLY A 310 -17.37 20.66 11.06
CA GLY A 310 -17.98 21.22 9.86
C GLY A 310 -17.07 22.18 9.08
N ASP A 311 -15.86 22.45 9.56
CA ASP A 311 -14.88 23.18 8.76
C ASP A 311 -14.45 22.33 7.56
N THR A 312 -14.00 23.00 6.50
CA THR A 312 -13.40 22.34 5.35
C THR A 312 -12.13 23.04 4.91
N TYR A 313 -11.15 22.27 4.44
CA TYR A 313 -9.98 22.79 3.74
C TYR A 313 -9.90 22.12 2.37
N ALA A 314 -9.58 22.87 1.33
CA ALA A 314 -9.26 22.34 0.01
C ALA A 314 -8.04 23.07 -0.56
N GLY A 315 -7.00 22.32 -0.91
CA GLY A 315 -5.75 22.90 -1.40
C GLY A 315 -4.59 21.92 -1.30
N GLU A 316 -3.39 22.46 -1.11
CA GLU A 316 -2.17 21.68 -1.08
C GLU A 316 -1.82 21.14 0.32
N TYR A 317 -1.13 20.01 0.36
CA TYR A 317 -0.64 19.30 1.52
C TYR A 317 0.82 18.90 1.34
N PHE A 318 1.58 19.02 2.42
CA PHE A 318 2.94 18.48 2.49
C PHE A 318 3.14 17.76 3.82
N ALA A 319 3.27 16.43 3.78
CA ALA A 319 3.53 15.59 4.94
C ALA A 319 2.52 15.81 6.07
N ASP A 320 1.24 15.56 5.76
CA ASP A 320 0.07 15.73 6.66
C ASP A 320 -0.31 17.16 7.05
N LYS A 321 0.49 18.17 6.67
CA LYS A 321 0.20 19.58 6.99
C LYS A 321 -0.38 20.32 5.78
N MET A 322 -1.33 21.22 6.02
CA MET A 322 -1.75 22.21 5.01
C MET A 322 -0.53 23.04 4.58
N HIS A 323 -0.34 23.18 3.27
CA HIS A 323 0.82 23.83 2.68
C HIS A 323 0.41 24.51 1.37
N GLY A 324 1.31 25.26 0.73
CA GLY A 324 1.09 25.81 -0.61
C GLY A 324 -0.09 26.77 -0.63
N PHE A 325 -0.98 26.66 -1.62
CA PHE A 325 -2.20 27.44 -1.67
C PHE A 325 -3.44 26.61 -1.33
N GLY A 326 -4.42 27.24 -0.68
CA GLY A 326 -5.66 26.56 -0.32
C GLY A 326 -6.70 27.46 0.30
N ILE A 327 -7.92 26.93 0.36
CA ILE A 327 -9.10 27.59 0.91
C ILE A 327 -9.53 26.84 2.17
N TYR A 328 -9.63 27.57 3.27
CA TYR A 328 -10.26 27.09 4.51
C TYR A 328 -11.61 27.76 4.66
N ARG A 329 -12.68 26.97 4.78
CA ARG A 329 -14.04 27.45 5.07
C ARG A 329 -14.39 26.99 6.47
N PHE A 330 -14.66 27.97 7.32
CA PHE A 330 -15.09 27.71 8.68
C PHE A 330 -16.59 27.39 8.69
N ALA A 331 -17.02 26.52 9.60
CA ALA A 331 -18.43 26.16 9.80
C ALA A 331 -19.31 27.38 10.11
N ASN A 332 -18.73 28.43 10.69
CA ASN A 332 -19.38 29.71 10.97
C ASN A 332 -19.44 30.65 9.74
N CYS A 333 -19.18 30.15 8.53
CA CYS A 333 -19.19 30.86 7.25
C CYS A 333 -18.08 31.91 7.04
N HIS A 334 -17.08 31.97 7.92
CA HIS A 334 -15.85 32.68 7.59
C HIS A 334 -15.06 31.85 6.56
N ARG A 335 -14.17 32.50 5.81
CA ARG A 335 -13.25 31.79 4.91
C ARG A 335 -11.90 32.49 4.83
N TYR A 336 -10.86 31.69 4.59
CA TYR A 336 -9.53 32.16 4.23
C TYR A 336 -9.14 31.58 2.87
N GLU A 337 -8.63 32.43 1.99
CA GLU A 337 -8.14 32.08 0.66
C GLU A 337 -6.70 32.62 0.53
N GLY A 338 -5.70 31.74 0.43
CA GLY A 338 -4.32 32.19 0.31
C GLY A 338 -3.30 31.10 0.57
N ALA A 339 -2.09 31.54 0.94
CA ALA A 339 -0.96 30.66 1.18
C ALA A 339 -0.93 30.07 2.60
N TRP A 340 -0.38 28.86 2.68
CA TRP A 340 -0.27 28.04 3.88
C TRP A 340 1.15 27.51 4.00
N HIS A 341 1.65 27.48 5.23
CA HIS A 341 2.93 26.87 5.54
C HIS A 341 2.83 26.13 6.88
N GLU A 342 3.08 24.83 6.84
CA GLU A 342 3.04 23.95 8.01
C GLU A 342 1.75 24.07 8.85
N GLY A 343 0.60 24.17 8.19
CA GLY A 343 -0.70 24.27 8.86
C GLY A 343 -1.10 25.69 9.27
N ARG A 344 -0.27 26.71 8.99
CA ARG A 344 -0.55 28.10 9.37
C ARG A 344 -0.76 28.97 8.13
N ARG A 345 -1.66 29.94 8.23
CA ARG A 345 -1.81 31.01 7.22
C ARG A 345 -0.48 31.77 7.11
N GLN A 346 0.04 31.89 5.89
CA GLN A 346 1.37 32.42 5.61
C GLN A 346 1.37 33.14 4.26
N GLY A 347 2.22 34.14 4.06
CA GLY A 347 2.33 34.84 2.78
C GLY A 347 1.07 35.62 2.43
N LEU A 348 0.73 35.73 1.16
CA LEU A 348 -0.41 36.54 0.72
C LEU A 348 -1.74 35.77 0.83
N GLY A 349 -2.78 36.44 1.33
CA GLY A 349 -4.11 35.85 1.41
C GLY A 349 -5.18 36.83 1.85
N MET A 350 -6.43 36.39 1.75
CA MET A 350 -7.63 37.13 2.08
C MET A 350 -8.52 36.31 3.02
N TYR A 351 -8.90 36.93 4.12
CA TYR A 351 -9.92 36.44 5.04
C TYR A 351 -11.23 37.17 4.74
N THR A 352 -12.31 36.43 4.55
CA THR A 352 -13.67 36.97 4.42
C THR A 352 -14.48 36.57 5.64
N PHE A 353 -15.02 37.55 6.34
CA PHE A 353 -15.89 37.36 7.48
C PHE A 353 -17.29 36.94 7.03
N ARG A 354 -18.08 36.35 7.94
CA ARG A 354 -19.47 35.97 7.65
C ARG A 354 -20.34 37.13 7.14
N ASN A 355 -20.05 38.36 7.58
CA ASN A 355 -20.74 39.57 7.14
C ASN A 355 -20.32 40.06 5.74
N GLY A 356 -19.35 39.40 5.09
CA GLY A 356 -18.82 39.77 3.79
C GLY A 356 -17.64 40.75 3.82
N GLU A 357 -17.30 41.32 4.98
CA GLU A 357 -16.09 42.15 5.13
C GLU A 357 -14.84 41.31 4.85
N THR A 358 -13.78 41.96 4.38
CA THR A 358 -12.53 41.27 4.05
C THR A 358 -11.31 41.92 4.69
N GLN A 359 -10.37 41.08 5.11
CA GLN A 359 -9.03 41.46 5.54
C GLN A 359 -8.03 40.75 4.64
N SER A 360 -7.23 41.52 3.92
CA SER A 360 -6.31 41.00 2.90
C SER A 360 -4.93 41.60 3.07
N GLY A 361 -3.88 40.82 2.80
CA GLY A 361 -2.52 41.27 2.99
C GLY A 361 -1.52 40.13 3.14
N HIS A 362 -0.39 40.43 3.80
CA HIS A 362 0.64 39.47 4.15
C HIS A 362 0.38 38.88 5.54
N TRP A 363 0.37 37.56 5.63
CA TRP A 363 0.16 36.77 6.83
C TRP A 363 1.49 36.14 7.25
N GLN A 364 1.80 36.18 8.55
CA GLN A 364 2.96 35.51 9.11
C GLN A 364 2.54 34.71 10.34
N ASN A 365 2.82 33.39 10.31
CA ASN A 365 2.51 32.49 11.41
C ASN A 365 1.05 32.54 11.89
N GLY A 366 0.10 32.78 10.99
CA GLY A 366 -1.32 32.86 11.29
C GLY A 366 -1.85 34.26 11.63
N VAL A 367 -1.00 35.29 11.72
CA VAL A 367 -1.38 36.67 12.03
C VAL A 367 -1.27 37.54 10.77
N LEU A 368 -2.22 38.44 10.54
CA LEU A 368 -2.14 39.43 9.47
C LEU A 368 -1.12 40.51 9.86
N ASP A 369 0.01 40.51 9.16
CA ASP A 369 1.18 41.34 9.44
C ASP A 369 1.09 42.69 8.71
N ILE A 370 0.85 42.67 7.39
CA ILE A 370 0.75 43.88 6.55
C ILE A 370 -0.58 43.88 5.81
N LEU A 371 -1.42 44.90 6.01
CA LEU A 371 -2.66 45.07 5.23
C LEU A 371 -2.37 45.44 3.77
N SER A 372 -3.23 44.98 2.86
CA SER A 372 -3.19 45.38 1.47
C SER A 372 -3.83 46.75 1.25
N THR A 373 -3.24 47.56 0.36
CA THR A 373 -3.75 48.88 0.01
C THR A 373 -4.35 48.87 -1.40
N GLN A 374 -5.49 49.56 -1.58
CA GLN A 374 -6.15 49.71 -2.90
C GLN A 374 -5.52 50.81 -3.76
N ASN A 375 -4.75 51.73 -3.15
CA ASN A 375 -4.20 52.89 -3.85
C ASN A 375 -2.97 52.50 -4.68
N THR A 376 -3.17 52.37 -5.99
CA THR A 376 -2.09 52.21 -6.97
C THR A 376 -1.31 53.52 -7.20
N THR A 377 -1.89 54.67 -6.82
CA THR A 377 -1.50 55.99 -7.34
C THR A 377 -0.87 56.96 -6.34
N SER A 378 -0.65 56.58 -5.08
CA SER A 378 0.05 57.45 -4.12
C SER A 378 1.01 56.61 -3.27
N PRO A 379 2.25 57.07 -3.02
CA PRO A 379 3.24 56.32 -2.25
C PRO A 379 2.85 56.32 -0.76
N VAL A 380 1.86 55.49 -0.42
CA VAL A 380 1.45 55.25 0.97
C VAL A 380 2.39 54.20 1.54
N SER A 381 3.48 54.67 2.16
CA SER A 381 4.50 53.88 2.88
C SER A 381 5.21 52.79 2.05
N PRO A 382 6.56 52.70 2.08
CA PRO A 382 7.33 51.66 1.36
C PRO A 382 6.97 50.20 1.70
N VAL A 383 6.09 49.97 2.69
CA VAL A 383 5.85 48.67 3.33
C VAL A 383 4.53 48.03 2.87
N GLY A 384 3.65 48.74 2.14
CA GLY A 384 2.34 48.24 1.76
C GLY A 384 2.36 47.08 0.75
N VAL A 385 1.48 46.09 0.94
CA VAL A 385 1.23 45.02 -0.05
C VAL A 385 0.21 45.50 -1.08
N TYR A 386 0.55 45.44 -2.37
CA TYR A 386 -0.41 45.73 -3.43
C TYR A 386 -1.58 44.74 -3.42
N HIS A 387 -2.81 45.25 -3.41
CA HIS A 387 -4.03 44.42 -3.44
C HIS A 387 -4.07 43.43 -4.62
N SER A 388 -3.54 43.82 -5.78
CA SER A 388 -3.43 42.95 -6.97
C SER A 388 -2.63 41.67 -6.72
N LYS A 389 -1.57 41.73 -5.92
CA LYS A 389 -0.78 40.54 -5.57
C LYS A 389 -1.56 39.59 -4.66
N VAL A 390 -2.40 40.14 -3.77
CA VAL A 390 -3.28 39.32 -2.93
C VAL A 390 -4.35 38.63 -3.79
N LEU A 391 -4.93 39.33 -4.77
CA LEU A 391 -5.88 38.71 -5.70
C LEU A 391 -5.28 37.56 -6.51
N ASN A 392 -4.01 37.68 -6.94
CA ASN A 392 -3.30 36.57 -7.59
C ASN A 392 -3.17 35.36 -6.64
N ALA A 393 -2.78 35.58 -5.38
CA ALA A 393 -2.69 34.49 -4.39
C ALA A 393 -4.06 33.84 -4.10
N VAL A 394 -5.13 34.62 -4.09
CA VAL A 394 -6.51 34.12 -3.96
C VAL A 394 -6.90 33.26 -5.17
N GLN A 395 -6.50 33.67 -6.38
CA GLN A 395 -6.74 32.88 -7.58
C GLN A 395 -5.97 31.55 -7.57
N GLU A 396 -4.71 31.54 -7.14
CA GLU A 396 -3.93 30.31 -6.95
C GLU A 396 -4.60 29.38 -5.91
N ALA A 397 -5.09 29.92 -4.79
CA ALA A 397 -5.82 29.14 -3.79
C ALA A 397 -7.11 28.51 -4.33
N ARG A 398 -7.84 29.24 -5.19
CA ARG A 398 -9.03 28.70 -5.86
C ARG A 398 -8.70 27.58 -6.84
N GLN A 399 -7.63 27.74 -7.62
CA GLN A 399 -7.17 26.68 -8.54
C GLN A 399 -6.67 25.44 -7.80
N ALA A 400 -5.95 25.60 -6.69
CA ALA A 400 -5.54 24.49 -5.84
C ALA A 400 -6.75 23.76 -5.22
N ALA A 401 -7.76 24.50 -4.78
CA ALA A 401 -9.00 23.94 -4.27
C ALA A 401 -9.80 23.19 -5.34
N GLU A 402 -9.89 23.72 -6.57
CA GLU A 402 -10.53 23.05 -7.72
C GLU A 402 -9.87 21.69 -8.01
N LYS A 403 -8.53 21.67 -8.14
CA LYS A 403 -7.75 20.43 -8.29
C LYS A 403 -8.00 19.44 -7.15
N ALA A 404 -8.10 19.93 -5.92
CA ALA A 404 -8.37 19.10 -4.75
C ALA A 404 -9.78 18.46 -4.76
N TYR A 405 -10.78 19.14 -5.33
CA TYR A 405 -12.14 18.57 -5.48
C TYR A 405 -12.22 17.57 -6.64
N ASP A 406 -11.47 17.78 -7.72
CA ASP A 406 -11.45 16.91 -8.90
C ASP A 406 -10.87 15.50 -8.62
N MET A 407 -10.13 15.32 -7.53
CA MET A 407 -9.51 14.04 -7.15
C MET A 407 -10.47 12.97 -6.63
N ALA A 408 -11.78 13.27 -6.53
CA ALA A 408 -12.78 12.40 -5.91
C ALA A 408 -13.10 11.08 -6.66
N LYS A 409 -12.29 10.62 -7.62
CA LYS A 409 -12.56 9.43 -8.46
C LYS A 409 -11.80 8.16 -8.02
N VAL A 410 -11.71 7.92 -6.71
CA VAL A 410 -11.02 6.74 -6.16
C VAL A 410 -11.95 5.51 -6.06
N ASP A 411 -13.26 5.72 -6.03
CA ASP A 411 -14.25 4.70 -5.68
C ASP A 411 -14.29 3.51 -6.65
N GLU A 412 -14.16 3.73 -7.97
CA GLU A 412 -14.26 2.63 -8.95
C GLU A 412 -13.10 1.63 -8.81
N GLY A 413 -11.87 2.12 -8.67
CA GLY A 413 -10.67 1.29 -8.48
C GLY A 413 -10.73 0.49 -7.18
N VAL A 414 -11.16 1.15 -6.10
CA VAL A 414 -11.36 0.52 -4.79
C VAL A 414 -12.47 -0.54 -4.86
N ASN A 415 -13.63 -0.22 -5.41
CA ASN A 415 -14.76 -1.15 -5.50
C ASN A 415 -14.40 -2.40 -6.32
N ARG A 416 -13.70 -2.21 -7.44
CA ARG A 416 -13.19 -3.33 -8.26
C ARG A 416 -12.22 -4.21 -7.47
N ALA A 417 -11.28 -3.61 -6.73
CA ALA A 417 -10.33 -4.35 -5.92
C ALA A 417 -10.99 -5.12 -4.76
N VAL A 418 -11.98 -4.51 -4.09
CA VAL A 418 -12.75 -5.17 -3.03
C VAL A 418 -13.54 -6.36 -3.59
N ALA A 419 -14.20 -6.20 -4.74
CA ALA A 419 -14.92 -7.30 -5.40
C ALA A 419 -13.98 -8.44 -5.81
N ALA A 420 -12.83 -8.12 -6.39
CA ALA A 420 -11.81 -9.12 -6.74
C ALA A 420 -11.25 -9.84 -5.50
N SER A 421 -10.97 -9.11 -4.43
CA SER A 421 -10.48 -9.65 -3.15
C SER A 421 -11.50 -10.59 -2.50
N ASN A 422 -12.79 -10.26 -2.54
CA ASN A 422 -13.83 -11.14 -2.03
C ASN A 422 -13.93 -12.44 -2.84
N ARG A 423 -13.78 -12.38 -4.18
CA ARG A 423 -13.72 -13.58 -5.03
C ARG A 423 -12.50 -14.44 -4.73
N ALA A 424 -11.32 -13.84 -4.62
CA ALA A 424 -10.08 -14.53 -4.27
C ALA A 424 -10.17 -15.19 -2.88
N ALA A 425 -10.73 -14.48 -1.88
CA ALA A 425 -10.95 -15.04 -0.55
C ALA A 425 -11.93 -16.23 -0.56
N ASN A 426 -12.99 -16.18 -1.37
CA ASN A 426 -13.90 -17.31 -1.52
C ASN A 426 -13.20 -18.52 -2.17
N ALA A 427 -12.42 -18.30 -3.23
CA ALA A 427 -11.63 -19.35 -3.88
C ALA A 427 -10.60 -19.97 -2.92
N ALA A 428 -9.93 -19.14 -2.12
CA ALA A 428 -9.00 -19.57 -1.07
C ALA A 428 -9.68 -20.48 -0.04
N ARG A 429 -10.88 -20.13 0.44
CA ARG A 429 -11.62 -20.98 1.39
C ARG A 429 -12.04 -22.33 0.75
N VAL A 430 -12.43 -22.33 -0.53
CA VAL A 430 -12.73 -23.58 -1.25
C VAL A 430 -11.47 -24.46 -1.40
N ALA A 431 -10.32 -23.87 -1.72
CA ALA A 431 -9.06 -24.58 -1.80
C ALA A 431 -8.62 -25.15 -0.44
N ALA A 432 -8.83 -24.40 0.65
CA ALA A 432 -8.57 -24.84 2.01
C ALA A 432 -9.41 -26.06 2.40
N VAL A 433 -10.72 -26.05 2.14
CA VAL A 433 -11.60 -27.21 2.40
C VAL A 433 -11.13 -28.44 1.63
N LYS A 434 -10.77 -28.30 0.35
CA LYS A 434 -10.23 -29.40 -0.46
C LYS A 434 -8.91 -29.94 0.11
N ALA A 435 -8.03 -29.06 0.60
CA ALA A 435 -6.78 -29.44 1.22
C ALA A 435 -6.97 -30.27 2.49
N VAL A 436 -7.88 -29.83 3.37
CA VAL A 436 -8.21 -30.53 4.63
C VAL A 436 -8.84 -31.91 4.36
N GLN A 437 -9.80 -31.97 3.43
CA GLN A 437 -10.44 -33.24 3.05
C GLN A 437 -9.41 -34.26 2.54
N LYS A 438 -8.50 -33.83 1.66
CA LYS A 438 -7.47 -34.70 1.10
C LYS A 438 -6.50 -35.21 2.17
N GLN A 439 -6.18 -34.39 3.16
CA GLN A 439 -5.37 -34.81 4.29
C GLN A 439 -6.07 -35.91 5.11
N ASN A 440 -7.37 -35.75 5.41
CA ASN A 440 -8.14 -36.75 6.15
C ASN A 440 -8.24 -38.09 5.41
N TYR A 441 -8.45 -38.06 4.09
CA TYR A 441 -8.41 -39.29 3.28
C TYR A 441 -7.06 -40.00 3.37
N HIS A 442 -5.95 -39.26 3.36
CA HIS A 442 -4.62 -39.86 3.52
C HIS A 442 -4.40 -40.42 4.93
N VAL A 443 -4.82 -39.73 5.99
CA VAL A 443 -4.72 -40.22 7.37
C VAL A 443 -5.56 -41.48 7.56
N ASN A 444 -6.81 -41.50 7.09
CA ASN A 444 -7.67 -42.67 7.18
C ASN A 444 -7.10 -43.84 6.37
N SER A 445 -6.55 -43.61 5.18
CA SER A 445 -5.93 -44.68 4.37
C SER A 445 -4.68 -45.29 5.03
N GLU A 446 -3.91 -44.50 5.80
CA GLU A 446 -2.76 -45.02 6.54
C GLU A 446 -3.19 -45.76 7.82
N SER A 447 -4.34 -45.44 8.43
CA SER A 447 -4.87 -46.16 9.60
C SER A 447 -5.51 -47.53 9.27
N PHE A 448 -5.89 -47.80 8.02
CA PHE A 448 -6.52 -49.06 7.61
C PHE A 448 -5.55 -50.11 7.04
N SER A 449 -4.24 -49.93 7.17
CA SER A 449 -3.30 -51.04 6.92
C SER A 449 -3.37 -52.04 8.08
N ILE A 450 -4.41 -52.87 8.09
CA ILE A 450 -4.47 -54.08 8.91
C ILE A 450 -3.37 -55.02 8.39
N PRO A 451 -2.43 -55.46 9.24
CA PRO A 451 -1.46 -56.46 8.83
C PRO A 451 -2.22 -57.74 8.52
N VAL A 452 -2.20 -58.16 7.25
CA VAL A 452 -2.50 -59.54 6.91
C VAL A 452 -1.32 -60.34 7.47
N VAL A 453 -1.60 -61.09 8.54
CA VAL A 453 -0.68 -62.05 9.17
C VAL A 453 -0.47 -63.23 8.23
#